data_AF-A0AAE7P051-F1
#
_entry.id   AF-A0AAE7P051-F1
#
_cell.length_a   1.000
_cell.length_b   1.000
_cell.length_c   1.000
_cell.angle_alpha   90.00
_cell.angle_beta   90.00
_cell.angle_gamma   90.00
#
_symmetry.space_group_name_H-M   'P 1'
#
loop_
_entity.id
_entity.type
_entity.pdbx_description
1 polymer ?
#
loop_
_entity_poly.entity_id
_entity_poly.type
_entity_poly.pdbx_seq_one_letter_code
_entity_poly.pdbx_strand_id
1 'polypeptide(L)' 'MKTFEANNIHCQNCANTIKNALEDDFGKIEVDLSKEPRQVSLDIKDSEVEKFKSEMADLGFDIIKEL' A
#
# COMPACT_ATOMS: atom_id res chain seq x y z
N MET A 1 11.45 -4.75 -5.07
CA MET A 1 10.05 -4.36 -5.39
C MET A 1 9.11 -5.50 -5.04
N LYS A 2 8.12 -5.20 -4.19
CA LYS A 2 7.03 -6.10 -3.79
C LYS A 2 5.69 -5.46 -4.16
N THR A 3 4.69 -6.29 -4.43
CA THR A 3 3.33 -5.85 -4.72
C THR A 3 2.34 -6.55 -3.79
N PHE A 4 1.38 -5.80 -3.30
CA PHE A 4 0.38 -6.25 -2.35
C PHE A 4 -1.03 -5.98 -2.91
N GLU A 5 -1.94 -6.94 -2.74
CA GLU A 5 -3.37 -6.71 -2.91
C GLU A 5 -3.94 -6.10 -1.62
N ALA A 6 -4.68 -5.01 -1.76
CA ALA A 6 -5.23 -4.23 -0.65
C ALA A 6 -6.72 -3.95 -0.84
N ASN A 7 -7.46 -3.96 0.26
CA ASN A 7 -8.87 -3.58 0.33
C ASN A 7 -9.05 -2.09 0.67
N ASN A 8 -10.29 -1.62 0.55
CA ASN A 8 -10.74 -0.28 0.94
C ASN A 8 -10.11 0.90 0.17
N ILE A 9 -9.43 0.63 -0.95
CA ILE A 9 -8.93 1.65 -1.87
C ILE A 9 -9.95 1.84 -3.00
N HIS A 10 -10.81 2.84 -2.91
CA HIS A 10 -11.91 3.01 -3.87
C HIS A 10 -11.67 4.08 -4.95
N CYS A 11 -10.76 5.02 -4.71
CA CYS A 11 -10.55 6.16 -5.61
C CYS A 11 -9.14 6.72 -5.53
N GLN A 12 -8.85 7.70 -6.39
CA GLN A 12 -7.56 8.39 -6.42
C GLN A 12 -7.23 9.08 -5.09
N ASN A 13 -8.22 9.55 -4.34
CA ASN A 13 -7.97 10.18 -3.04
C ASN A 13 -7.47 9.16 -2.01
N CYS A 14 -7.99 7.93 -2.00
CA CYS A 14 -7.46 6.85 -1.15
C CYS A 14 -5.99 6.58 -1.47
N ALA A 15 -5.64 6.49 -2.76
CA ALA A 15 -4.27 6.31 -3.21
C ALA A 15 -3.37 7.47 -2.75
N ASN A 16 -3.84 8.71 -2.84
CA ASN A 16 -3.09 9.89 -2.40
C ASN A 16 -2.91 9.90 -0.87
N THR A 17 -3.90 9.46 -0.09
CA THR A 17 -3.77 9.31 1.37
C THR A 17 -2.64 8.37 1.74
N ILE A 18 -2.57 7.19 1.09
CA ILE A 18 -1.49 6.22 1.31
C ILE A 18 -0.13 6.86 1.00
N LYS A 19 -0.01 7.49 -0.17
CA LYS A 19 1.26 8.08 -0.61
C LYS A 19 1.72 9.19 0.33
N ASN A 20 0.84 10.13 0.64
CA ASN A 20 1.18 11.26 1.50
C ASN A 20 1.53 10.84 2.93
N ALA A 21 1.00 9.71 3.41
CA ALA A 21 1.28 9.23 4.76
C ALA A 21 2.56 8.39 4.83
N LEU A 22 2.86 7.60 3.79
CA LEU A 22 3.83 6.51 3.88
C LEU A 22 5.07 6.70 2.98
N GLU A 23 5.06 7.60 1.98
CA GLU A 23 6.22 7.75 1.08
C GLU A 23 7.48 8.30 1.76
N ASP A 24 7.34 9.11 2.82
CA ASP A 24 8.48 9.61 3.59
C ASP A 24 9.20 8.48 4.36
N ASP A 25 8.46 7.45 4.77
CA ASP A 25 8.96 6.32 5.56
C ASP A 25 9.43 5.15 4.68
N PHE A 26 8.70 4.87 3.61
CA PHE A 26 8.90 3.66 2.79
C PHE A 26 9.38 3.96 1.36
N GLY A 27 9.58 5.23 1.01
CA GLY A 27 9.92 5.66 -0.34
C GLY A 27 8.72 5.62 -1.28
N LYS A 28 8.97 5.70 -2.59
CA LYS A 28 7.92 5.82 -3.61
C LYS A 28 6.91 4.66 -3.55
N ILE A 29 5.62 4.99 -3.50
CA ILE A 29 4.51 4.04 -3.49
C ILE A 29 3.66 4.21 -4.76
N GLU A 30 3.41 3.10 -5.44
CA GLU A 30 2.53 3.05 -6.61
C GLU A 30 1.23 2.32 -6.24
N VAL A 31 0.09 2.91 -6.62
CA VAL A 31 -1.24 2.31 -6.38
C VAL A 31 -1.91 2.12 -7.73
N ASP A 32 -2.22 0.88 -8.08
CA ASP A 32 -2.92 0.52 -9.31
C ASP A 32 -4.43 0.40 -9.05
N LEU A 33 -5.15 1.43 -9.51
CA LEU A 33 -6.60 1.52 -9.45
C LEU A 33 -7.32 0.82 -10.61
N SER A 34 -6.60 0.16 -11.51
CA SER A 34 -7.18 -0.62 -12.62
C SER A 34 -7.43 -2.09 -12.28
N LYS A 35 -6.93 -2.56 -11.14
CA LYS A 35 -7.06 -3.94 -10.64
C LYS A 35 -8.19 -4.05 -9.62
N GLU A 36 -8.65 -5.28 -9.37
CA GLU A 36 -9.56 -5.59 -8.27
C GLU A 36 -9.18 -6.98 -7.71
N PRO A 37 -8.70 -7.09 -6.45
CA PRO A 37 -8.43 -6.01 -5.48
C PRO A 37 -7.39 -4.99 -5.96
N ARG A 38 -7.35 -3.79 -5.36
CA ARG A 38 -6.37 -2.76 -5.74
C ARG A 38 -4.97 -3.21 -5.35
N GLN A 39 -3.98 -2.82 -6.14
CA GLN A 39 -2.60 -3.22 -5.89
C GLN A 39 -1.75 -2.04 -5.43
N VAL A 40 -0.90 -2.28 -4.43
CA VAL A 40 0.07 -1.31 -3.91
C VAL A 40 1.46 -1.90 -4.10
N SER A 41 2.35 -1.16 -4.75
CA SER A 41 3.72 -1.60 -5.05
C SER A 41 4.74 -0.59 -4.56
N LEU A 42 5.83 -1.11 -3.99
CA LEU A 42 6.93 -0.30 -3.46
C LEU A 42 8.22 -1.12 -3.37
N ASP A 43 9.35 -0.42 -3.28
CA ASP A 43 10.64 -1.07 -3.03
C ASP A 43 10.94 -1.09 -1.54
N ILE A 44 10.66 -2.24 -0.91
CA ILE A 44 10.73 -2.42 0.54
C ILE A 44 11.48 -3.71 0.88
N LYS A 45 12.24 -3.70 1.98
CA LYS A 45 12.95 -4.87 2.50
C LYS A 45 11.98 -5.81 3.22
N ASP A 46 12.27 -7.10 3.25
CA ASP A 46 11.47 -8.10 3.97
C ASP A 46 11.26 -7.74 5.45
N SER A 47 12.28 -7.14 6.09
CA SER A 47 12.21 -6.71 7.49
C SER A 47 11.21 -5.57 7.76
N GLU A 48 10.78 -4.85 6.74
CA GLU A 48 9.90 -3.68 6.87
C GLU A 48 8.47 -3.98 6.41
N VAL A 49 8.23 -5.15 5.82
CA VAL A 49 6.90 -5.55 5.30
C VAL A 49 5.83 -5.54 6.39
N GLU A 50 6.13 -6.06 7.58
CA GLU A 50 5.15 -6.09 8.68
C GLU A 50 4.85 -4.69 9.22
N LYS A 51 5.85 -3.79 9.25
CA LYS A 51 5.63 -2.37 9.58
C LYS A 51 4.70 -1.73 8.54
N PHE A 52 4.99 -1.91 7.25
CA PHE A 52 4.16 -1.38 6.17
C PHE A 52 2.71 -1.86 6.25
N LYS A 53 2.48 -3.16 6.51
CA LYS A 53 1.12 -3.70 6.69
C LYS A 53 0.40 -3.07 7.89
N SER A 54 1.11 -2.84 9.00
CA SER A 54 0.54 -2.17 10.18
C SER A 54 0.11 -0.75 9.87
N GLU A 55 0.99 0.05 9.25
CA GLU A 55 0.71 1.45 8.89
C GLU A 55 -0.44 1.54 7.87
N MET A 56 -0.50 0.62 6.91
CA MET A 56 -1.63 0.51 5.97
C MET A 56 -2.96 0.24 6.71
N ALA A 57 -2.96 -0.69 7.68
CA ALA A 57 -4.13 -1.00 8.48
C ALA A 57 -4.56 0.18 9.37
N ASP A 58 -3.61 0.91 9.97
CA ASP A 58 -3.87 2.12 10.77
C ASP A 58 -4.51 3.24 9.94
N LEU A 59 -4.21 3.30 8.64
CA LEU A 59 -4.88 4.18 7.68
C LEU A 59 -6.23 3.65 7.15
N GLY A 60 -6.61 2.41 7.51
CA GLY A 60 -7.85 1.76 7.10
C GLY A 60 -7.78 0.95 5.80
N PHE A 61 -6.58 0.63 5.32
CA PHE A 61 -6.34 -0.15 4.10
C PHE A 61 -5.77 -1.52 4.43
N ASP A 62 -6.59 -2.57 4.36
CA ASP A 62 -6.15 -3.92 4.73
C ASP A 62 -5.35 -4.57 3.60
N ILE A 63 -4.13 -5.02 3.90
CA ILE A 63 -3.36 -5.89 3.01
C ILE A 63 -3.92 -7.31 3.10
N ILE A 64 -4.28 -7.87 1.94
CA ILE A 64 -4.91 -9.20 1.84
C ILE A 64 -3.87 -10.26 1.45
N LYS A 65 -2.95 -9.88 0.56
CA LYS A 65 -2.01 -10.82 -0.06
C LYS A 65 -0.77 -10.09 -0.61
N GLU A 66 0.38 -10.74 -0.52
CA GLU A 66 1.61 -10.36 -1.26
C GLU A 66 1.70 -11.21 -2.55
N LEU A 67 2.06 -10.58 -3.67
CA LEU A 67 2.10 -11.17 -5.02
C LEU A 67 3.49 -11.62 -5.46
#